data_AF-A0A7X5Q895-F1
#
_entry.id   AF-A0A7X5Q895-F1
#
_cell.length_a   1.000
_cell.length_b   1.000
_cell.length_c   1.000
_cell.angle_alpha   90.00
_cell.angle_beta   90.00
_cell.angle_gamma   90.00
#
_symmetry.space_group_name_H-M   'P 1'
#
loop_
_entity.id
_entity.type
_entity.pdbx_description
1 polymer ?
#
loop_
_entity_poly.entity_id
_entity_poly.type
_entity_poly.pdbx_seq_one_letter_code
_entity_poly.pdbx_strand_id
1 'polypeptide(L)' 'MDNLDWLMQWFKSQCDGDWEHEYGITLGTLDNPGWRLSISLGQTPLDKQVFDDISIERYKR' A
#
# COMPACT_ATOMS: atom_id res chain seq x y z
N MET A 1 1.16 -11.07 -14.04
CA MET A 1 1.07 -11.00 -12.56
C MET A 1 -0.13 -10.15 -12.25
N ASP A 2 -1.08 -10.65 -11.45
CA ASP A 2 -2.19 -9.81 -10.97
C ASP A 2 -1.63 -8.73 -10.02
N ASN A 3 -2.29 -7.57 -9.95
CA ASN A 3 -1.90 -6.49 -9.05
C ASN A 3 -1.95 -6.95 -7.59
N LEU A 4 -2.92 -7.82 -7.27
CA LEU A 4 -3.03 -8.39 -5.93
C LEU A 4 -1.88 -9.37 -5.64
N ASP A 5 -1.50 -10.21 -6.60
CA ASP A 5 -0.35 -11.11 -6.46
C ASP A 5 0.94 -10.35 -6.21
N TRP A 6 1.17 -9.26 -6.97
CA TRP A 6 2.31 -8.38 -6.76
C TRP A 6 2.31 -7.80 -5.34
N LEU A 7 1.16 -7.30 -4.87
CA LEU A 7 1.05 -6.70 -3.53
C LEU A 7 1.31 -7.73 -2.43
N MET A 8 0.78 -8.95 -2.57
CA MET A 8 1.03 -10.03 -1.60
C MET A 8 2.50 -10.44 -1.55
N GLN A 9 3.18 -10.50 -2.70
CA GLN A 9 4.61 -10.80 -2.74
C GLN A 9 5.45 -9.67 -2.16
N TRP A 10 5.08 -8.42 -2.45
CA TRP A 10 5.73 -7.26 -1.86
C TRP A 10 5.58 -7.28 -0.33
N PHE A 11 4.36 -7.48 0.19
CA PHE A 11 4.11 -7.58 1.62
C PHE A 11 4.99 -8.64 2.28
N LYS A 12 5.02 -9.86 1.71
CA LYS A 12 5.85 -10.96 2.21
C LYS A 12 7.35 -10.61 2.22
N SER A 13 7.81 -9.80 1.27
CA SER A 13 9.22 -9.36 1.22
C SER A 13 9.58 -8.31 2.27
N GLN A 14 8.60 -7.65 2.88
CA GLN A 14 8.83 -6.69 3.97
C GLN A 14 8.78 -7.36 5.36
N CYS A 15 8.14 -8.53 5.50
CA CYS A 15 8.13 -9.27 6.76
C CYS A 15 9.54 -9.81 7.07
N ASP A 16 10.19 -9.20 8.04
CA ASP A 16 11.55 -9.53 8.49
C ASP A 16 11.61 -9.99 9.95
N GLY A 17 10.46 -10.05 10.64
CA GLY A 17 10.36 -10.42 12.06
C GLY A 17 10.00 -9.24 12.97
N ASP A 18 10.27 -8.02 12.52
CA ASP A 18 10.03 -6.79 13.29
C ASP A 18 9.01 -5.90 12.59
N TRP A 19 9.11 -5.76 11.27
CA TRP A 19 8.26 -4.84 10.50
C TRP A 19 6.77 -5.15 10.65
N GLU A 20 6.38 -6.43 10.62
CA GLU A 20 4.98 -6.85 10.71
C GLU A 20 4.31 -6.57 12.08
N HIS A 21 5.08 -6.24 13.12
CA HIS A 21 4.54 -5.94 14.44
C HIS A 21 4.01 -4.52 14.55
N GLU A 22 4.59 -3.58 13.79
CA GLU A 22 4.28 -2.14 13.87
C GLU A 22 3.71 -1.58 12.56
N TYR A 23 3.92 -2.27 11.44
CA TYR A 23 3.55 -1.83 10.10
C TYR A 23 2.72 -2.88 9.37
N GLY A 24 2.10 -2.48 8.25
CA GLY A 24 1.28 -3.37 7.46
C GLY A 24 0.52 -2.70 6.34
N ILE A 25 -0.50 -3.42 5.86
CA ILE A 25 -1.42 -2.97 4.82
C ILE A 25 -2.82 -2.92 5.42
N THR A 26 -3.48 -1.77 5.26
CA THR A 26 -4.84 -1.53 5.74
C THR A 26 -5.76 -1.25 4.56
N LEU A 27 -6.85 -2.02 4.48
CA LEU A 27 -7.94 -1.80 3.52
C LEU A 27 -9.17 -1.31 4.27
N GLY A 28 -9.60 -0.10 3.97
CA GLY A 28 -10.82 0.51 4.51
C GLY A 28 -11.84 0.79 3.41
N THR A 29 -13.10 0.92 3.81
CA THR A 29 -14.18 1.44 2.95
C THR A 29 -14.28 2.95 3.11
N LEU A 30 -14.74 3.64 2.07
CA LEU A 30 -15.11 5.05 2.13
C LEU A 30 -16.64 5.17 2.22
N ASP A 31 -17.12 6.29 2.78
CA ASP A 31 -18.57 6.57 2.88
C ASP A 31 -19.20 6.91 1.51
N ASN A 32 -18.37 7.30 0.54
CA ASN A 32 -18.74 7.31 -0.88
C ASN A 32 -18.24 6.01 -1.54
N PRO A 33 -18.86 5.51 -2.63
CA PRO A 33 -18.44 4.26 -3.25
C PRO A 33 -16.94 4.25 -3.54
N GLY A 34 -16.21 3.42 -2.80
CA GLY A 34 -14.76 3.49 -2.82
C GLY A 34 -14.12 2.72 -1.68
N TRP A 35 -12.81 2.58 -1.81
CA TRP A 35 -11.95 1.90 -0.86
C TRP A 35 -10.69 2.74 -0.68
N ARG A 36 -10.13 2.68 0.52
CA ARG A 36 -8.84 3.26 0.85
C ARG A 36 -7.87 2.13 1.14
N LEU A 37 -6.76 2.11 0.40
CA LEU A 37 -5.63 1.24 0.69
C LEU A 37 -4.52 2.10 1.27
N SER A 38 -4.05 1.75 2.46
CA SER A 38 -2.90 2.39 3.12
C SER A 38 -1.82 1.33 3.32
N ILE A 39 -0.60 1.65 2.90
CA ILE A 39 0.56 0.77 2.99
C ILE A 39 1.64 1.54 3.74
N SER A 40 2.10 1.00 4.87
CA SER A 40 3.22 1.59 5.59
C SER A 40 4.53 1.36 4.82
N LEU A 41 5.37 2.38 4.73
CA LEU A 41 6.71 2.27 4.13
C LEU A 41 7.84 2.46 5.15
N GLY A 42 7.50 2.71 6.43
CA GLY A 42 8.48 2.82 7.52
C GLY A 42 9.36 1.58 7.60
N GLN A 43 10.66 1.77 7.81
CA GLN A 43 11.67 0.69 7.86
C GLN A 43 11.78 -0.18 6.59
N THR A 44 11.07 0.15 5.51
CA THR A 44 11.27 -0.48 4.20
C THR A 44 12.38 0.27 3.43
N PRO A 45 12.92 -0.30 2.33
CA PRO A 45 13.84 0.43 1.45
C PRO A 45 13.28 1.74 0.87
N LEU A 46 11.96 1.95 0.93
CA LEU A 46 11.27 3.13 0.42
C LEU A 46 11.02 4.22 1.48
N ASP A 47 11.28 3.97 2.76
CA ASP A 47 10.98 4.87 3.89
C ASP A 47 11.48 6.32 3.68
N LYS A 48 12.66 6.45 3.05
CA LYS A 48 13.33 7.75 2.81
C LYS A 48 13.27 8.21 1.36
N GLN A 49 12.52 7.51 0.50
CA GLN A 49 12.36 7.95 -0.87
C GLN A 49 11.31 9.06 -0.94
N VAL A 50 11.65 10.13 -1.65
CA VAL A 50 10.71 11.21 -1.94
C VAL A 50 9.75 10.72 -3.01
N PHE A 51 8.45 10.93 -2.77
CA PHE A 51 7.39 10.64 -3.71
C PHE A 51 6.51 11.88 -3.86
N ASP A 52 6.33 12.35 -5.09
CA ASP A 52 5.41 13.43 -5.38
C ASP A 52 3.99 12.86 -5.42
N ASP A 53 3.07 13.45 -4.66
CA ASP A 53 1.68 13.01 -4.63
C ASP A 53 1.05 13.10 -6.03
N ILE A 54 0.41 12.00 -6.44
CA ILE A 54 -0.30 11.90 -7.73
C ILE A 54 -1.78 11.70 -7.44
N SER A 55 -2.62 12.59 -7.99
CA SER A 55 -4.07 12.41 -8.03
C SER A 55 -4.51 12.07 -9.44
N ILE A 56 -5.24 10.95 -9.59
CA ILE A 56 -5.78 10.49 -10.88
C ILE A 56 -7.29 10.33 -10.75
N GLU A 57 -8.02 11.24 -11.37
CA GLU A 57 -9.48 11.11 -11.52
C GLU A 57 -9.79 10.18 -12.71
N ARG A 58 -10.57 9.13 -12.45
CA ARG A 58 -11.00 8.18 -13.48
C ARG A 58 -12.50 8.34 -13.73
N TYR A 59 -12.85 8.93 -14.87
CA TYR A 59 -14.24 8.94 -15.32
C TYR A 59 -14.61 7.56 -15.89
N LYS A 60 -15.74 7.00 -15.44
CA LYS A 60 -16.35 5.85 -16.10
C LYS A 60 -16.72 6.25 -17.53
N ARG A 61 -16.31 5.44 -18.50
CA ARG A 61 -16.81 5.49 -19.88
C ARG A 61 -18.20 4.88 -19.93
#